data_AF-A0A1U7X4Q0-F1
#
_entry.id   AF-A0A1U7X4Q0-F1
#
_cell.length_a   1.000
_cell.length_b   1.000
_cell.length_c   1.000
_cell.angle_alpha   90.00
_cell.angle_beta   90.00
_cell.angle_gamma   90.00
#
_symmetry.space_group_name_H-M   'P 1'
#
loop_
_entity.id
_entity.type
_entity.pdbx_description
1 polymer ?
#
loop_
_entity_poly.entity_id
_entity_poly.type
_entity_poly.pdbx_seq_one_letter_code
_entity_poly.pdbx_strand_id
1 'polypeptide(L)'
;MASLSHFCGVKTPCPSLFKRSVHFRQLDFVASVPFASVPSKYAKASCYERVQSVICKAQAADVVELKETKNEAFGEFTCVMKFGGSSVASAERMREVADLILSFPEERPVIVLSAMGKTTNNLLLAGEKAVTCGVSNVCDLQELDFIKDLHFRTIDELGVEKSTISKHLLELEQLLNGIAMMKELTPRTRDYLVSFGECMSTRIFTAYLNKLGVKARQYDAFEMGIITTDEFTNADILEATYPAVAKRLSSDWMNNPAIPIVTGFLGKGWRTCAVTTLGRGGSDLTATTIGKALGLREIQVWKDVDGVLTCDPNIYPCAQPVPYLTFDEAAELAYFGAQVLHPQSMRPAREGDIPVRVKNSYNPKAPGTLICRARDMSKAVLTSIVLKRNVTMLDIVSTRMLGQFGFLAKLLQVFSIFEDLGISVDVVATSEVSISLTLDPSKLWSRELIQQASELDHVVEELEKIAVVNLLQHRSIISLIGNVQRSSLILEKAFHVLRTNGINVQMISQGASKVNISLIVNDSEAEQCVRALHKTFFESDLSELVWENGSGNGHVTPLSTLST
;
A
#
# COMPACT_ATOMS: atom_id res chain seq x y z
N MET A 1 -53.97 -41.61 41.40
CA MET A 1 -54.68 -41.89 40.13
C MET A 1 -53.62 -41.99 39.05
N ALA A 2 -53.17 -43.22 38.79
CA ALA A 2 -53.53 -43.98 37.58
C ALA A 2 -52.72 -43.46 36.37
N SER A 3 -51.54 -44.04 36.10
CA SER A 3 -51.32 -45.27 35.30
C SER A 3 -51.42 -45.00 33.79
N LEU A 4 -50.63 -45.55 32.86
CA LEU A 4 -49.58 -46.57 32.79
C LEU A 4 -49.10 -46.48 31.32
N SER A 5 -47.83 -46.67 30.97
CA SER A 5 -47.34 -48.02 30.66
C SER A 5 -45.80 -48.04 30.55
N HIS A 6 -45.23 -48.85 31.44
CA HIS A 6 -43.88 -49.45 31.41
C HIS A 6 -43.77 -50.54 30.30
N PHE A 7 -42.67 -51.27 30.00
CA PHE A 7 -41.44 -51.75 30.67
C PHE A 7 -40.41 -52.02 29.53
N CYS A 8 -39.14 -51.59 29.61
CA CYS A 8 -37.95 -52.25 30.20
C CYS A 8 -37.19 -53.25 29.29
N GLY A 9 -35.87 -53.12 29.21
CA GLY A 9 -35.00 -54.09 28.51
C GLY A 9 -33.53 -53.66 28.39
N VAL A 10 -32.68 -54.28 29.23
CA VAL A 10 -31.24 -54.12 29.49
C VAL A 10 -30.29 -54.36 28.27
N LYS A 11 -29.12 -53.69 28.27
CA LYS A 11 -27.72 -54.15 27.97
C LYS A 11 -26.93 -53.33 26.93
N THR A 12 -25.74 -52.88 27.34
CA THR A 12 -24.61 -52.26 26.61
C THR A 12 -24.05 -53.14 25.46
N PRO A 13 -23.39 -52.58 24.41
CA PRO A 13 -21.92 -52.47 24.42
C PRO A 13 -21.28 -51.29 23.61
N CYS A 14 -19.96 -51.14 23.76
CA CYS A 14 -18.98 -50.23 23.13
C CYS A 14 -19.14 -49.91 21.61
N PRO A 15 -18.58 -48.79 21.12
CA PRO A 15 -18.40 -48.55 19.69
C PRO A 15 -17.03 -49.06 19.20
N SER A 16 -17.04 -49.94 18.20
CA SER A 16 -15.88 -50.34 17.41
C SER A 16 -15.86 -49.63 16.05
N LEU A 17 -14.71 -49.02 15.75
CA LEU A 17 -14.02 -48.91 14.46
C LEU A 17 -14.87 -49.05 13.17
N PHE A 18 -15.14 -47.93 12.49
CA PHE A 18 -15.43 -47.90 11.06
C PHE A 18 -14.20 -47.40 10.27
N LYS A 19 -13.48 -48.34 9.64
CA LYS A 19 -12.65 -48.08 8.45
C LYS A 19 -13.55 -48.19 7.23
N ARG A 20 -13.64 -47.14 6.40
CA ARG A 20 -14.05 -47.27 4.99
C ARG A 20 -13.01 -46.60 4.10
N SER A 21 -12.39 -47.44 3.28
CA SER A 21 -11.43 -47.11 2.23
C SER A 21 -12.08 -46.31 1.12
N VAL A 22 -11.49 -45.18 0.75
CA VAL A 22 -11.81 -44.44 -0.48
C VAL A 22 -10.88 -44.95 -1.58
N HIS A 23 -11.46 -45.47 -2.66
CA HIS A 23 -10.76 -45.90 -3.86
C HIS A 23 -10.31 -44.70 -4.69
N PHE A 24 -9.03 -44.70 -5.08
CA PHE A 24 -8.48 -43.88 -6.15
C PHE A 24 -9.08 -44.29 -7.50
N ARG A 25 -9.61 -43.32 -8.27
CA ARG A 25 -9.80 -43.44 -9.72
C ARG A 25 -9.19 -42.23 -10.41
N GLN A 26 -8.10 -42.50 -11.12
CA GLN A 26 -7.59 -41.72 -12.24
C GLN A 26 -8.68 -41.61 -13.31
N LEU A 27 -8.89 -40.41 -13.86
CA LEU A 27 -9.66 -40.20 -15.07
C LEU A 27 -8.81 -39.36 -16.02
N ASP A 28 -8.30 -40.06 -17.04
CA ASP A 28 -7.76 -39.49 -18.28
C ASP A 28 -8.89 -38.86 -19.09
N PHE A 29 -8.69 -37.65 -19.61
CA PHE A 29 -9.55 -37.07 -20.64
C PHE A 29 -8.84 -37.12 -22.00
N VAL A 30 -9.32 -38.04 -22.83
CA VAL A 30 -9.02 -38.15 -24.27
C VAL A 30 -10.13 -37.44 -25.05
N ALA A 31 -9.71 -36.71 -26.08
CA ALA A 31 -10.55 -36.01 -27.04
C ALA A 31 -11.47 -36.95 -27.82
N SER A 32 -12.73 -36.54 -28.03
CA SER A 32 -13.51 -36.99 -29.20
C SER A 32 -14.68 -36.05 -29.50
N VAL A 33 -14.74 -35.67 -30.77
CA VAL A 33 -15.81 -34.91 -31.43
C VAL A 33 -16.96 -35.86 -31.77
N PRO A 34 -18.24 -35.49 -31.62
CA PRO A 34 -19.34 -36.27 -32.17
C PRO A 34 -19.77 -35.71 -33.54
N PHE A 35 -19.91 -36.61 -34.50
CA PHE A 35 -20.50 -36.40 -35.82
C PHE A 35 -21.77 -37.26 -35.92
N ALA A 36 -22.92 -36.63 -36.17
CA ALA A 36 -24.17 -37.23 -36.67
C ALA A 36 -25.13 -36.08 -37.04
N SER A 37 -25.98 -36.08 -38.07
CA SER A 37 -26.10 -36.76 -39.36
C SER A 37 -27.37 -36.17 -40.04
N VAL A 38 -27.27 -35.66 -41.30
CA VAL A 38 -28.30 -35.73 -42.39
C VAL A 38 -29.56 -34.82 -42.19
N PRO A 39 -30.16 -34.14 -43.23
CA PRO A 39 -30.40 -34.66 -44.58
C PRO A 39 -30.05 -33.78 -45.79
N SER A 40 -29.99 -34.53 -46.90
CA SER A 40 -29.81 -34.17 -48.29
C SER A 40 -30.91 -33.27 -48.86
N LYS A 41 -30.53 -32.35 -49.75
CA LYS A 41 -31.26 -32.12 -51.00
C LYS A 41 -30.27 -31.89 -52.15
N TYR A 42 -30.40 -32.77 -53.13
CA TYR A 42 -29.82 -32.67 -54.46
C TYR A 42 -30.44 -31.50 -55.24
N ALA A 43 -29.61 -30.72 -55.91
CA ALA A 43 -29.90 -30.16 -57.22
C ALA A 43 -28.58 -29.87 -57.95
N LYS A 44 -28.27 -30.68 -58.96
CA LYS A 44 -27.22 -30.43 -59.95
C LYS A 44 -27.78 -29.56 -61.06
N ALA A 45 -27.01 -28.56 -61.49
CA ALA A 45 -26.84 -28.19 -62.89
C ALA A 45 -25.48 -27.46 -62.98
N SER A 46 -24.50 -28.07 -63.68
CA SER A 46 -23.98 -27.57 -64.97
C SER A 46 -22.87 -26.53 -64.75
N CYS A 47 -21.63 -26.63 -65.22
CA CYS A 47 -21.02 -27.38 -66.30
C CYS A 47 -19.47 -27.28 -66.20
N TYR A 48 -18.77 -28.24 -66.80
CA TYR A 48 -17.40 -28.22 -67.38
C TYR A 48 -16.24 -27.48 -66.67
N GLU A 49 -15.17 -28.21 -66.29
CA GLU A 49 -13.97 -28.33 -67.12
C GLU A 49 -12.92 -29.32 -66.54
N ARG A 50 -11.95 -29.65 -67.38
CA ARG A 50 -11.09 -30.83 -67.41
C ARG A 50 -9.99 -30.89 -66.33
N VAL A 51 -9.63 -32.14 -66.04
CA VAL A 51 -8.44 -32.60 -65.32
C VAL A 51 -7.16 -32.30 -66.12
N GLN A 52 -6.12 -31.75 -65.49
CA GLN A 52 -4.78 -32.36 -65.43
C GLN A 52 -3.81 -31.65 -64.47
N SER A 53 -3.09 -32.49 -63.71
CA SER A 53 -2.07 -32.18 -62.71
C SER A 53 -0.78 -31.60 -63.29
N VAL A 54 -0.15 -30.66 -62.60
CA VAL A 54 1.32 -30.51 -62.59
C VAL A 54 1.80 -30.08 -61.20
N ILE A 55 2.77 -30.84 -60.69
CA ILE A 55 3.53 -30.65 -59.45
C ILE A 55 4.35 -29.36 -59.54
N CYS A 56 4.34 -28.52 -58.50
CA CYS A 56 5.46 -27.60 -58.22
C CYS A 56 5.57 -27.19 -56.75
N LYS A 57 6.73 -27.54 -56.18
CA LYS A 57 7.63 -26.83 -55.25
C LYS A 57 7.07 -26.15 -53.99
N ALA A 58 7.69 -26.55 -52.89
CA ALA A 58 7.60 -25.91 -51.58
C ALA A 58 7.88 -24.40 -51.66
N GLN A 59 6.91 -23.60 -51.21
CA GLN A 59 7.10 -22.22 -50.84
C GLN A 59 6.98 -22.10 -49.32
N ALA A 60 7.91 -21.34 -48.76
CA ALA A 60 7.98 -20.99 -47.35
C ALA A 60 6.64 -20.45 -46.86
N ALA A 61 6.14 -21.02 -45.77
CA ALA A 61 5.06 -20.42 -45.01
C ALA A 61 5.64 -19.21 -44.28
N ASP A 62 5.12 -18.03 -44.59
CA ASP A 62 5.37 -16.81 -43.83
C ASP A 62 4.99 -17.06 -42.37
N VAL A 63 6.02 -17.20 -41.54
CA VAL A 63 5.90 -16.97 -40.10
C VAL A 63 5.51 -15.51 -39.98
N VAL A 64 4.26 -15.26 -39.63
CA VAL A 64 3.83 -13.95 -39.13
C VAL A 64 4.60 -13.74 -37.83
N GLU A 65 5.81 -13.18 -37.95
CA GLU A 65 6.49 -12.52 -36.85
C GLU A 65 5.49 -11.49 -36.32
N LEU A 66 4.99 -11.74 -35.12
CA LEU A 66 4.53 -10.71 -34.23
C LEU A 66 5.71 -9.75 -34.09
N LYS A 67 5.79 -8.77 -35.00
CA LYS A 67 6.56 -7.56 -34.76
C LYS A 67 6.02 -7.04 -33.44
N GLU A 68 6.85 -7.17 -32.41
CA GLU A 68 6.85 -6.24 -31.31
C GLU A 68 6.89 -4.85 -31.94
N THR A 69 5.71 -4.25 -32.11
CA THR A 69 5.60 -2.81 -32.17
C THR A 69 6.18 -2.35 -30.85
N LYS A 70 7.49 -2.06 -30.86
CA LYS A 70 8.06 -1.03 -30.01
C LYS A 70 7.11 0.14 -30.18
N ASN A 71 6.27 0.38 -29.17
CA ASN A 71 5.54 1.61 -29.07
C ASN A 71 6.59 2.70 -29.21
N GLU A 72 6.62 3.37 -30.35
CA GLU A 72 7.29 4.65 -30.49
C GLU A 72 6.63 5.52 -29.43
N ALA A 73 7.33 5.72 -28.31
CA ALA A 73 6.88 6.58 -27.24
C ALA A 73 6.80 7.99 -27.83
N PHE A 74 5.59 8.39 -28.24
CA PHE A 74 5.30 9.77 -28.56
C PHE A 74 5.71 10.59 -27.33
N GLY A 75 6.68 11.50 -27.49
CA GLY A 75 7.22 12.38 -26.45
C GLY A 75 6.22 13.44 -25.95
N GLU A 76 5.00 13.02 -25.65
CA GLU A 76 3.89 13.86 -25.19
C GLU A 76 4.06 14.23 -23.72
N PHE A 77 4.33 13.22 -22.88
CA PHE A 77 4.51 13.37 -21.44
C PHE A 77 5.84 12.79 -21.00
N THR A 78 6.48 13.42 -20.01
CA THR A 78 7.82 13.02 -19.57
C THR A 78 7.81 12.34 -18.20
N CYS A 79 6.94 12.79 -17.30
CA CYS A 79 6.82 12.27 -15.94
C CYS A 79 5.42 12.51 -15.36
N VAL A 80 5.12 11.85 -14.23
CA VAL A 80 3.98 12.19 -13.37
C VAL A 80 4.51 12.92 -12.13
N MET A 81 3.90 14.02 -11.73
CA MET A 81 4.22 14.71 -10.48
C MET A 81 3.03 14.65 -9.55
N LYS A 82 3.19 13.98 -8.41
CA LYS A 82 2.17 13.89 -7.38
C LYS A 82 2.49 14.82 -6.23
N PHE A 83 1.50 15.61 -5.80
CA PHE A 83 1.58 16.48 -4.63
C PHE A 83 0.60 16.02 -3.54
N GLY A 84 1.09 15.88 -2.31
CA GLY A 84 0.28 15.52 -1.15
C GLY A 84 -0.57 16.68 -0.63
N GLY A 85 -1.49 16.40 0.30
CA GLY A 85 -2.39 17.41 0.83
C GLY A 85 -1.69 18.56 1.56
N SER A 86 -0.56 18.31 2.20
CA SER A 86 0.28 19.36 2.81
C SER A 86 0.90 20.30 1.77
N SER A 87 1.27 19.77 0.60
CA SER A 87 1.83 20.55 -0.52
C SER A 87 0.80 21.46 -1.19
N VAL A 88 -0.50 21.24 -0.98
CA VAL A 88 -1.58 22.07 -1.54
C VAL A 88 -2.53 22.57 -0.43
N ALA A 89 -2.02 22.71 0.79
CA ALA A 89 -2.84 23.03 1.95
C ALA A 89 -3.38 24.47 1.99
N SER A 90 -2.77 25.40 1.25
CA SER A 90 -3.14 26.81 1.20
C SER A 90 -2.86 27.41 -0.18
N ALA A 91 -3.31 28.64 -0.41
CA ALA A 91 -2.99 29.38 -1.63
C ALA A 91 -1.48 29.54 -1.82
N GLU A 92 -0.75 29.94 -0.77
CA GLU A 92 0.72 30.06 -0.80
C GLU A 92 1.39 28.78 -1.28
N ARG A 93 0.99 27.64 -0.72
CA ARG A 93 1.50 26.33 -1.12
C ARG A 93 1.16 25.98 -2.58
N MET A 94 -0.04 26.32 -3.03
CA MET A 94 -0.39 26.18 -4.45
C MET A 94 0.46 27.08 -5.36
N ARG A 95 0.87 28.28 -4.91
CA ARG A 95 1.82 29.12 -5.66
C ARG A 95 3.19 28.44 -5.77
N GLU A 96 3.70 27.91 -4.66
CA GLU A 96 4.97 27.15 -4.64
C GLU A 96 4.94 25.96 -5.61
N VAL A 97 3.84 25.20 -5.64
CA VAL A 97 3.66 24.07 -6.56
C VAL A 97 3.59 24.54 -8.02
N ALA A 98 2.90 25.63 -8.31
CA ALA A 98 2.86 26.20 -9.65
C ALA A 98 4.26 26.66 -10.12
N ASP A 99 4.99 27.39 -9.27
CA ASP A 99 6.35 27.84 -9.56
C ASP A 99 7.30 26.66 -9.80
N LEU A 100 7.14 25.59 -9.02
CA LEU A 100 7.90 24.35 -9.18
C LEU A 100 7.64 23.69 -10.54
N ILE A 101 6.38 23.57 -10.95
CA ILE A 101 6.03 23.02 -12.28
C ILE A 101 6.66 23.88 -13.38
N LEU A 102 6.59 25.20 -13.25
CA LEU A 102 7.14 26.15 -14.22
C LEU A 102 8.67 26.22 -14.24
N SER A 103 9.33 25.79 -13.15
CA SER A 103 10.79 25.74 -13.08
C SER A 103 11.42 24.66 -13.96
N PHE A 104 10.62 23.72 -14.49
CA PHE A 104 11.04 22.65 -15.39
C PHE A 104 10.33 22.75 -16.76
N PRO A 105 10.61 23.78 -17.58
CA PRO A 105 9.88 24.02 -18.84
C PRO A 105 10.07 22.92 -19.90
N GLU A 106 11.16 22.16 -19.80
CA GLU A 106 11.46 21.03 -20.69
C GLU A 106 10.64 19.77 -20.33
N GLU A 107 10.09 19.72 -19.12
CA GLU A 107 9.27 18.61 -18.66
C GLU A 107 7.80 18.85 -19.06
N ARG A 108 7.10 17.78 -19.44
CA ARG A 108 5.67 17.78 -19.75
C ARG A 108 4.97 16.88 -18.75
N PRO A 109 4.68 17.37 -17.54
CA PRO A 109 4.20 16.53 -16.46
C PRO A 109 2.69 16.30 -16.54
N VAL A 110 2.26 15.11 -16.10
CA VAL A 110 0.88 14.90 -15.61
C VAL A 110 0.88 15.16 -14.11
N ILE A 111 0.01 16.05 -13.65
CA ILE A 111 -0.06 16.44 -12.24
C ILE A 111 -1.16 15.65 -11.54
N VAL A 112 -0.85 15.04 -10.40
CA VAL A 112 -1.82 14.36 -9.53
C VAL A 112 -1.88 15.09 -8.19
N LEU A 113 -3.06 15.56 -7.80
CA LEU A 113 -3.25 16.29 -6.55
C LEU A 113 -4.12 15.52 -5.57
N SER A 114 -3.70 15.52 -4.30
CA SER A 114 -4.54 15.17 -3.16
C SER A 114 -5.43 16.35 -2.74
N ALA A 115 -6.44 16.08 -1.91
CA ALA A 115 -7.27 17.11 -1.29
C ALA A 115 -6.42 18.08 -0.43
N MET A 116 -6.90 19.31 -0.26
CA MET A 116 -6.18 20.36 0.47
C MET A 116 -6.05 20.04 1.96
N GLY A 117 -4.82 19.98 2.48
CA GLY A 117 -4.54 19.85 3.91
C GLY A 117 -5.28 18.69 4.57
N LYS A 118 -6.13 19.01 5.57
CA LYS A 118 -6.92 18.03 6.33
C LYS A 118 -8.35 17.85 5.80
N THR A 119 -8.65 18.29 4.57
CA THR A 119 -10.02 18.29 4.03
C THR A 119 -10.65 16.90 4.00
N THR A 120 -9.92 15.85 3.57
CA THR A 120 -10.45 14.48 3.56
C THR A 120 -10.90 14.00 4.94
N ASN A 121 -10.11 14.31 5.98
CA ASN A 121 -10.47 13.93 7.36
C ASN A 121 -11.69 14.73 7.84
N ASN A 122 -11.77 16.02 7.52
CA ASN A 122 -12.94 16.83 7.86
C ASN A 122 -14.20 16.37 7.11
N LEU A 123 -14.09 15.92 5.85
CA LEU A 123 -15.19 15.34 5.10
C LEU A 123 -15.72 14.08 5.80
N LEU A 124 -14.82 13.17 6.20
CA LEU A 124 -15.20 11.96 6.94
C LEU A 124 -15.90 12.29 8.26
N LEU A 125 -15.32 13.19 9.06
CA LEU A 125 -15.89 13.65 10.33
C LEU A 125 -17.25 14.34 10.15
N ALA A 126 -17.40 15.16 9.09
CA ALA A 126 -18.66 15.80 8.75
C ALA A 126 -19.74 14.75 8.42
N GLY A 127 -19.38 13.70 7.67
CA GLY A 127 -20.29 12.59 7.37
C GLY A 127 -20.74 11.83 8.62
N GLU A 128 -19.81 11.50 9.51
CA GLU A 128 -20.09 10.82 10.78
C GLU A 128 -20.98 11.67 11.70
N LYS A 129 -20.70 12.97 11.82
CA LYS A 129 -21.54 13.91 12.58
C LYS A 129 -22.91 14.14 11.94
N ALA A 130 -22.99 14.19 10.61
CA ALA A 130 -24.26 14.37 9.90
C ALA A 130 -25.26 13.26 10.25
N VAL A 131 -24.80 12.01 10.41
CA VAL A 131 -25.65 10.89 10.84
C VAL A 131 -26.38 11.21 12.15
N THR A 132 -25.76 11.88 13.11
CA THR A 132 -26.36 12.10 14.44
C THR A 132 -26.98 13.48 14.63
N CYS A 133 -26.50 14.53 13.96
CA CYS A 133 -26.84 15.92 14.26
C CYS A 133 -28.30 16.34 13.96
N GLY A 134 -28.96 15.67 13.00
CA GLY A 134 -30.30 16.07 12.52
C GLY A 134 -30.24 17.13 11.42
N VAL A 135 -31.25 17.13 10.54
CA VAL A 135 -31.25 17.90 9.27
C VAL A 135 -31.06 19.40 9.50
N SER A 136 -31.74 19.98 10.50
CA SER A 136 -31.69 21.42 10.76
C SER A 136 -30.30 21.94 11.18
N ASN A 137 -29.40 21.05 11.61
CA ASN A 137 -28.11 21.41 12.20
C ASN A 137 -26.93 21.11 11.27
N VAL A 138 -27.17 20.66 10.03
CA VAL A 138 -26.10 20.32 9.08
C VAL A 138 -25.30 21.55 8.68
N CYS A 139 -25.98 22.70 8.54
CA CYS A 139 -25.33 23.97 8.21
C CYS A 139 -24.43 24.49 9.32
N ASP A 140 -24.60 24.00 10.56
CA ASP A 140 -23.82 24.41 11.74
C ASP A 140 -22.65 23.46 12.03
N LEU A 141 -22.36 22.51 11.12
CA LEU A 141 -21.23 21.59 11.26
C LEU A 141 -19.91 22.35 11.09
N GLN A 142 -19.12 22.38 12.17
CA GLN A 142 -17.79 23.01 12.19
C GLN A 142 -16.87 22.51 11.07
N GLU A 143 -16.94 21.22 10.73
CA GLU A 143 -16.16 20.63 9.65
C GLU A 143 -16.56 21.18 8.27
N LEU A 144 -17.86 21.40 8.03
CA LEU A 144 -18.35 21.96 6.76
C LEU A 144 -17.91 23.42 6.63
N ASP A 145 -18.02 24.20 7.69
CA ASP A 145 -17.56 25.59 7.73
C ASP A 145 -16.05 25.68 7.51
N PHE A 146 -15.26 24.82 8.17
CA PHE A 146 -13.83 24.74 7.94
C PHE A 146 -13.49 24.49 6.46
N ILE A 147 -14.21 23.56 5.82
CA ILE A 147 -14.00 23.23 4.40
C ILE A 147 -14.37 24.44 3.52
N LYS A 148 -15.53 25.07 3.74
CA LYS A 148 -15.97 26.25 3.00
C LYS A 148 -14.96 27.39 3.13
N ASP A 149 -14.56 27.72 4.35
CA ASP A 149 -13.63 28.81 4.65
C ASP A 149 -12.26 28.57 4.01
N LEU A 150 -11.72 27.35 4.13
CA LEU A 150 -10.43 27.00 3.55
C LEU A 150 -10.41 27.22 2.03
N HIS A 151 -11.44 26.74 1.33
CA HIS A 151 -11.49 26.81 -0.13
C HIS A 151 -11.83 28.22 -0.62
N PHE A 152 -12.76 28.93 0.02
CA PHE A 152 -13.07 30.32 -0.35
C PHE A 152 -11.89 31.25 -0.11
N ARG A 153 -11.22 31.13 1.05
CA ARG A 153 -10.01 31.91 1.33
C ARG A 153 -8.93 31.65 0.29
N THR A 154 -8.72 30.39 -0.08
CA THR A 154 -7.74 30.01 -1.10
C THR A 154 -8.07 30.58 -2.47
N ILE A 155 -9.35 30.54 -2.87
CA ILE A 155 -9.81 31.14 -4.13
C ILE A 155 -9.59 32.65 -4.12
N ASP A 156 -9.94 33.33 -3.04
CA ASP A 156 -9.79 34.78 -2.90
C ASP A 156 -8.30 35.18 -2.96
N GLU A 157 -7.43 34.45 -2.27
CA GLU A 157 -5.99 34.69 -2.27
C GLU A 157 -5.31 34.39 -3.62
N LEU A 158 -5.78 33.39 -4.37
CA LEU A 158 -5.32 33.10 -5.74
C LEU A 158 -6.00 34.02 -6.78
N GLY A 159 -7.06 34.71 -6.38
CA GLY A 159 -7.96 35.51 -7.22
C GLY A 159 -8.60 34.70 -8.35
N VAL A 160 -9.02 33.47 -8.04
CA VAL A 160 -9.80 32.61 -8.93
C VAL A 160 -11.29 32.95 -8.78
N GLU A 161 -12.13 32.62 -9.74
CA GLU A 161 -13.57 32.82 -9.58
C GLU A 161 -14.20 31.81 -8.61
N LYS A 162 -15.03 32.29 -7.69
CA LYS A 162 -15.78 31.43 -6.73
C LYS A 162 -16.68 30.41 -7.43
N SER A 163 -17.19 30.77 -8.62
CA SER A 163 -17.99 29.91 -9.51
C SER A 163 -17.38 28.53 -9.75
N THR A 164 -16.04 28.44 -9.72
CA THR A 164 -15.25 27.21 -9.93
C THR A 164 -15.65 26.08 -8.98
N ILE A 165 -15.95 26.39 -7.71
CA ILE A 165 -16.26 25.37 -6.68
C ILE A 165 -17.65 25.51 -6.08
N SER A 166 -18.38 26.60 -6.31
CA SER A 166 -19.69 26.83 -5.69
C SER A 166 -20.67 25.67 -5.90
N LYS A 167 -20.64 25.05 -7.10
CA LYS A 167 -21.45 23.86 -7.40
C LYS A 167 -21.10 22.67 -6.49
N HIS A 168 -19.81 22.40 -6.30
CA HIS A 168 -19.33 21.28 -5.48
C HIS A 168 -19.64 21.48 -4.00
N LEU A 169 -19.50 22.72 -3.50
CA LEU A 169 -19.87 23.04 -2.11
C LEU A 169 -21.38 22.89 -1.88
N LEU A 170 -22.20 23.30 -2.85
CA LEU A 170 -23.66 23.12 -2.78
C LEU A 170 -24.03 21.63 -2.80
N GLU A 171 -23.42 20.84 -3.68
CA GLU A 171 -23.64 19.40 -3.75
C GLU A 171 -23.17 18.68 -2.48
N LEU A 172 -22.04 19.10 -1.89
CA LEU A 172 -21.56 18.59 -0.60
C LEU A 172 -22.57 18.85 0.53
N GLU A 173 -23.10 20.07 0.61
CA GLU A 173 -24.11 20.43 1.60
C GLU A 173 -25.41 19.64 1.40
N GLN A 174 -25.85 19.46 0.16
CA GLN A 174 -27.00 18.61 -0.16
C GLN A 174 -26.77 17.15 0.23
N LEU A 175 -25.58 16.62 0.00
CA LEU A 175 -25.21 15.26 0.39
C LEU A 175 -25.24 15.08 1.91
N LEU A 176 -24.66 16.01 2.66
CA LEU A 176 -24.68 15.98 4.13
C LEU A 176 -26.10 16.09 4.68
N ASN A 177 -26.96 16.91 4.08
CA ASN A 177 -28.38 16.97 4.40
C ASN A 177 -29.09 15.62 4.16
N GLY A 178 -28.78 14.95 3.04
CA GLY A 178 -29.27 13.62 2.73
C GLY A 178 -28.85 12.57 3.77
N ILE A 179 -27.57 12.58 4.17
CA ILE A 179 -27.04 11.70 5.23
C ILE A 179 -27.76 11.97 6.56
N ALA A 180 -27.95 13.24 6.92
CA ALA A 180 -28.60 13.61 8.17
C ALA A 180 -30.09 13.26 8.21
N MET A 181 -30.77 13.27 7.07
CA MET A 181 -32.16 12.88 6.92
C MET A 181 -32.32 11.36 7.00
N MET A 182 -31.46 10.61 6.31
CA MET A 182 -31.53 9.15 6.24
C MET A 182 -30.96 8.46 7.49
N LYS A 183 -30.09 9.15 8.25
CA LYS A 183 -29.38 8.58 9.40
C LYS A 183 -28.49 7.39 9.03
N GLU A 184 -28.01 7.36 7.79
CA GLU A 184 -27.18 6.29 7.25
C GLU A 184 -26.02 6.85 6.44
N LEU A 185 -24.82 6.30 6.67
CA LEU A 185 -23.61 6.59 5.89
C LEU A 185 -23.06 5.28 5.33
N THR A 186 -23.48 4.93 4.12
CA THR A 186 -22.99 3.72 3.44
C THR A 186 -21.55 3.90 2.93
N PRO A 187 -20.76 2.81 2.74
CA PRO A 187 -19.42 2.91 2.13
C PRO A 187 -19.42 3.62 0.77
N ARG A 188 -20.45 3.41 -0.05
CA ARG A 188 -20.64 4.12 -1.32
C ARG A 188 -20.82 5.63 -1.13
N THR A 189 -21.65 6.01 -0.16
CA THR A 189 -21.85 7.43 0.17
C THR A 189 -20.58 8.06 0.73
N ARG A 190 -19.83 7.30 1.55
CA ARG A 190 -18.54 7.72 2.11
C ARG A 190 -17.52 8.01 1.01
N ASP A 191 -17.39 7.15 0.01
CA ASP A 191 -16.50 7.36 -1.13
C ASP A 191 -16.87 8.61 -1.94
N TYR A 192 -18.17 8.80 -2.18
CA TYR A 192 -18.65 10.01 -2.85
C TYR A 192 -18.38 11.27 -2.03
N LEU A 193 -18.61 11.23 -0.71
CA LEU A 193 -18.36 12.34 0.22
C LEU A 193 -16.91 12.79 0.22
N VAL A 194 -15.94 11.86 0.26
CA VAL A 194 -14.52 12.23 0.29
C VAL A 194 -13.99 12.68 -1.07
N SER A 195 -14.65 12.30 -2.17
CA SER A 195 -14.26 12.70 -3.53
C SER A 195 -14.24 14.21 -3.73
N PHE A 196 -15.11 14.94 -3.03
CA PHE A 196 -15.20 16.40 -3.10
C PHE A 196 -13.86 17.09 -2.79
N GLY A 197 -13.03 16.52 -1.91
CA GLY A 197 -11.75 17.10 -1.54
C GLY A 197 -10.79 17.24 -2.73
N GLU A 198 -10.56 16.16 -3.47
CA GLU A 198 -9.68 16.17 -4.64
C GLU A 198 -10.32 16.88 -5.83
N CYS A 199 -11.63 16.72 -6.01
CA CYS A 199 -12.39 17.42 -7.06
C CYS A 199 -12.28 18.95 -6.94
N MET A 200 -12.37 19.51 -5.72
CA MET A 200 -12.23 20.96 -5.50
C MET A 200 -10.77 21.40 -5.65
N SER A 201 -9.82 20.67 -5.06
CA SER A 201 -8.39 21.05 -5.10
C SER A 201 -7.84 21.15 -6.53
N THR A 202 -8.15 20.17 -7.39
CA THR A 202 -7.70 20.12 -8.79
C THR A 202 -8.31 21.23 -9.63
N ARG A 203 -9.57 21.57 -9.39
CA ARG A 203 -10.27 22.66 -10.09
C ARG A 203 -9.71 24.03 -9.72
N ILE A 204 -9.49 24.29 -8.43
CA ILE A 204 -8.85 25.53 -7.96
C ILE A 204 -7.46 25.67 -8.59
N PHE A 205 -6.64 24.62 -8.51
CA PHE A 205 -5.28 24.66 -9.04
C PHE A 205 -5.24 24.85 -10.56
N THR A 206 -6.13 24.17 -11.30
CA THR A 206 -6.24 24.33 -12.76
C THR A 206 -6.65 25.75 -13.13
N ALA A 207 -7.63 26.33 -12.45
CA ALA A 207 -8.07 27.69 -12.71
C ALA A 207 -6.96 28.70 -12.41
N TYR A 208 -6.18 28.47 -11.36
CA TYR A 208 -5.02 29.29 -11.02
C TYR A 208 -3.92 29.22 -12.09
N LEU A 209 -3.54 28.02 -12.57
CA LEU A 209 -2.56 27.88 -13.65
C LEU A 209 -3.01 28.61 -14.93
N ASN A 210 -4.28 28.45 -15.32
CA ASN A 210 -4.82 29.14 -16.49
C ASN A 210 -4.80 30.67 -16.33
N LYS A 211 -5.04 31.18 -15.11
CA LYS A 211 -4.91 32.61 -14.80
C LYS A 211 -3.48 33.13 -14.95
N LEU A 212 -2.47 32.29 -14.66
CA LEU A 212 -1.06 32.61 -14.91
C LEU A 212 -0.68 32.53 -16.41
N GLY A 213 -1.61 32.20 -17.29
CA GLY A 213 -1.36 31.98 -18.72
C GLY A 213 -0.83 30.58 -19.05
N VAL A 214 -0.79 29.67 -18.06
CA VAL A 214 -0.33 28.29 -18.23
C VAL A 214 -1.53 27.42 -18.56
N LYS A 215 -1.54 26.87 -19.75
CA LYS A 215 -2.66 26.08 -20.24
C LYS A 215 -2.74 24.74 -19.50
N ALA A 216 -3.75 24.61 -18.65
CA ALA A 216 -3.99 23.42 -17.83
C ALA A 216 -5.43 22.93 -17.99
N ARG A 217 -5.63 21.61 -17.90
CA ARG A 217 -6.96 20.98 -17.97
C ARG A 217 -7.17 20.05 -16.78
N GLN A 218 -8.30 20.20 -16.12
CA GLN A 218 -8.70 19.37 -14.99
C GLN A 218 -9.31 18.05 -15.46
N TYR A 219 -8.98 16.96 -14.76
CA TYR A 219 -9.48 15.62 -15.01
C TYR A 219 -9.94 14.97 -13.70
N ASP A 220 -11.19 14.51 -13.68
CA ASP A 220 -11.66 13.61 -12.65
C ASP A 220 -11.24 12.18 -13.03
N ALA A 221 -10.50 11.50 -12.16
CA ALA A 221 -9.97 10.17 -12.40
C ALA A 221 -11.07 9.15 -12.77
N PHE A 222 -12.24 9.26 -12.13
CA PHE A 222 -13.41 8.42 -12.38
C PHE A 222 -14.05 8.66 -13.76
N GLU A 223 -13.85 9.81 -14.40
CA GLU A 223 -14.28 10.07 -15.77
C GLU A 223 -13.17 9.79 -16.80
N MET A 224 -11.91 9.99 -16.41
CA MET A 224 -10.74 9.85 -17.28
C MET A 224 -10.46 8.41 -17.70
N GLY A 225 -10.94 7.42 -16.92
CA GLY A 225 -10.77 6.00 -17.22
C GLY A 225 -10.04 5.20 -16.15
N ILE A 226 -9.95 5.69 -14.90
CA ILE A 226 -9.55 4.85 -13.77
C ILE A 226 -10.73 3.98 -13.36
N ILE A 227 -10.69 2.71 -13.79
CA ILE A 227 -11.75 1.73 -13.61
C ILE A 227 -11.36 0.82 -12.45
N THR A 228 -12.27 0.66 -11.49
CA THR A 228 -12.04 -0.13 -10.29
C THR A 228 -13.07 -1.24 -10.11
N THR A 229 -12.82 -2.11 -9.14
CA THR A 229 -13.87 -2.93 -8.54
C THR A 229 -14.90 -2.06 -7.81
N ASP A 230 -16.00 -2.66 -7.37
CA ASP A 230 -17.08 -1.98 -6.65
C ASP A 230 -16.94 -2.12 -5.12
N GLU A 231 -15.77 -2.54 -4.62
CA GLU A 231 -15.47 -2.55 -3.18
C GLU A 231 -15.10 -1.14 -2.70
N PHE A 232 -16.11 -0.35 -2.31
CA PHE A 232 -15.92 1.01 -1.79
C PHE A 232 -14.97 1.07 -0.59
N THR A 233 -14.33 2.22 -0.36
CA THR A 233 -13.29 2.48 0.65
C THR A 233 -11.90 1.89 0.35
N ASN A 234 -11.81 0.85 -0.49
CA ASN A 234 -10.56 0.19 -0.83
C ASN A 234 -10.64 -0.52 -2.20
N ALA A 235 -11.11 0.19 -3.22
CA ALA A 235 -11.35 -0.40 -4.53
C ALA A 235 -10.02 -0.70 -5.25
N ASP A 236 -9.96 -1.86 -5.91
CA ASP A 236 -8.80 -2.27 -6.69
C ASP A 236 -8.91 -1.79 -8.14
N ILE A 237 -7.78 -1.35 -8.71
CA ILE A 237 -7.70 -0.90 -10.10
C ILE A 237 -7.73 -2.11 -11.04
N LEU A 238 -8.60 -2.07 -12.03
CA LEU A 238 -8.70 -3.09 -13.06
C LEU A 238 -7.75 -2.82 -14.23
N GLU A 239 -7.24 -3.88 -14.87
CA GLU A 239 -6.31 -3.80 -16.01
C GLU A 239 -6.85 -2.97 -17.20
N ALA A 240 -8.18 -2.90 -17.36
CA ALA A 240 -8.81 -2.06 -18.39
C ALA A 240 -8.49 -0.55 -18.23
N THR A 241 -8.04 -0.12 -17.04
CA THR A 241 -7.63 1.25 -16.74
C THR A 241 -6.47 1.73 -17.61
N TYR A 242 -5.42 0.92 -17.77
CA TYR A 242 -4.19 1.35 -18.43
C TYR A 242 -4.41 1.81 -19.89
N PRO A 243 -5.06 1.02 -20.77
CA PRO A 243 -5.35 1.47 -22.13
C PRO A 243 -6.39 2.60 -22.18
N ALA A 244 -7.35 2.66 -21.26
CA ALA A 244 -8.37 3.71 -21.22
C ALA A 244 -7.77 5.08 -20.90
N VAL A 245 -6.95 5.15 -19.84
CA VAL A 245 -6.23 6.35 -19.42
C VAL A 245 -5.27 6.83 -20.50
N ALA A 246 -4.47 5.93 -21.06
CA ALA A 246 -3.51 6.27 -22.12
C ALA A 246 -4.22 6.87 -23.34
N LYS A 247 -5.29 6.21 -23.81
CA LYS A 247 -6.08 6.71 -24.94
C LYS A 247 -6.66 8.09 -24.65
N ARG A 248 -7.23 8.31 -23.46
CA ARG A 248 -7.87 9.59 -23.12
C ARG A 248 -6.85 10.72 -23.11
N LEU A 249 -5.76 10.58 -22.35
CA LEU A 249 -4.75 11.62 -22.19
C LEU A 249 -4.04 11.96 -23.51
N SER A 250 -3.61 10.95 -24.27
CA SER A 250 -2.97 11.19 -25.57
C SER A 250 -3.92 11.83 -26.58
N SER A 251 -5.19 11.40 -26.64
CA SER A 251 -6.15 12.02 -27.56
C SER A 251 -6.42 13.49 -27.25
N ASP A 252 -6.55 13.84 -25.97
CA ASP A 252 -6.77 15.20 -25.52
C ASP A 252 -5.53 16.08 -25.74
N TRP A 253 -4.34 15.50 -25.55
CA TRP A 253 -3.07 16.16 -25.78
C TRP A 253 -2.84 16.49 -27.25
N MET A 254 -3.04 15.53 -28.16
CA MET A 254 -2.91 15.73 -29.60
C MET A 254 -3.86 16.83 -30.13
N ASN A 255 -5.09 16.87 -29.62
CA ASN A 255 -6.08 17.86 -30.05
C ASN A 255 -5.76 19.27 -29.54
N ASN A 256 -5.40 19.37 -28.26
CA ASN A 256 -5.25 20.66 -27.60
C ASN A 256 -4.32 20.54 -26.38
N PRO A 257 -2.98 20.65 -26.57
CA PRO A 257 -1.99 20.43 -25.53
C PRO A 257 -2.25 21.32 -24.31
N ALA A 258 -2.37 20.69 -23.15
CA ALA A 258 -2.63 21.33 -21.87
C ALA A 258 -2.11 20.42 -20.74
N ILE A 259 -1.52 20.99 -19.70
CA ILE A 259 -1.03 20.22 -18.54
C ILE A 259 -2.23 19.52 -17.88
N PRO A 260 -2.26 18.18 -17.79
CA PRO A 260 -3.35 17.47 -17.15
C PRO A 260 -3.22 17.56 -15.63
N ILE A 261 -4.27 18.06 -14.97
CA ILE A 261 -4.39 18.11 -13.51
C ILE A 261 -5.45 17.10 -13.07
N VAL A 262 -5.00 15.96 -12.55
CA VAL A 262 -5.83 14.78 -12.28
C VAL A 262 -6.10 14.67 -10.77
N THR A 263 -7.32 14.30 -10.40
CA THR A 263 -7.64 13.93 -9.02
C THR A 263 -6.87 12.67 -8.63
N GLY A 264 -6.19 12.68 -7.47
CA GLY A 264 -5.69 11.45 -6.85
C GLY A 264 -6.85 10.55 -6.36
N PHE A 265 -6.51 9.42 -5.72
CA PHE A 265 -7.33 8.58 -4.81
C PHE A 265 -8.72 8.10 -5.27
N LEU A 266 -9.21 8.53 -6.43
CA LEU A 266 -10.54 8.26 -6.95
C LEU A 266 -10.51 7.34 -8.17
N GLY A 267 -11.60 6.61 -8.35
CA GLY A 267 -11.86 5.77 -9.51
C GLY A 267 -13.35 5.59 -9.75
N LYS A 268 -13.68 4.77 -10.75
CA LYS A 268 -15.06 4.44 -11.12
C LYS A 268 -15.29 2.94 -11.04
N GLY A 269 -16.26 2.55 -10.22
CA GLY A 269 -16.66 1.15 -10.09
C GLY A 269 -17.19 0.59 -11.41
N TRP A 270 -16.69 -0.59 -11.80
CA TRP A 270 -17.01 -1.21 -13.09
C TRP A 270 -18.50 -1.51 -13.27
N ARG A 271 -19.19 -2.00 -12.23
CA ARG A 271 -20.61 -2.39 -12.33
C ARG A 271 -21.54 -1.25 -11.97
N THR A 272 -21.26 -0.57 -10.86
CA THR A 272 -22.14 0.49 -10.33
C THR A 272 -21.97 1.82 -11.04
N CYS A 273 -20.85 2.02 -11.74
CA CYS A 273 -20.43 3.31 -12.29
C CYS A 273 -20.33 4.42 -11.24
N ALA A 274 -20.33 4.08 -9.94
CA ALA A 274 -20.21 5.02 -8.85
C ALA A 274 -18.75 5.45 -8.65
N VAL A 275 -18.56 6.61 -8.01
CA VAL A 275 -17.24 7.04 -7.55
C VAL A 275 -16.78 6.09 -6.46
N THR A 276 -15.56 5.60 -6.60
CA THR A 276 -14.88 4.73 -5.66
C THR A 276 -13.59 5.39 -5.17
N THR A 277 -13.13 4.98 -4.01
CA THR A 277 -11.83 5.38 -3.48
C THR A 277 -10.84 4.22 -3.46
N LEU A 278 -9.58 4.55 -3.72
CA LEU A 278 -8.48 3.58 -3.88
C LEU A 278 -7.84 3.15 -2.55
N GLY A 279 -8.42 3.54 -1.41
CA GLY A 279 -7.89 3.23 -0.09
C GLY A 279 -6.58 3.94 0.25
N ARG A 280 -5.75 3.30 1.10
CA ARG A 280 -4.54 3.91 1.66
C ARG A 280 -3.48 4.17 0.60
N GLY A 281 -2.93 5.39 0.59
CA GLY A 281 -1.97 5.81 -0.43
C GLY A 281 -2.59 5.97 -1.82
N GLY A 282 -3.91 6.15 -1.93
CA GLY A 282 -4.59 6.14 -3.21
C GLY A 282 -4.13 7.23 -4.20
N SER A 283 -3.78 8.44 -3.75
CA SER A 283 -3.25 9.47 -4.66
C SER A 283 -1.86 9.07 -5.21
N ASP A 284 -1.04 8.36 -4.44
CA ASP A 284 0.23 7.79 -4.93
C ASP A 284 -0.06 6.66 -5.94
N LEU A 285 -1.08 5.84 -5.68
CA LEU A 285 -1.51 4.77 -6.59
C LEU A 285 -2.06 5.33 -7.92
N THR A 286 -2.78 6.45 -7.90
CA THR A 286 -3.19 7.16 -9.12
C THR A 286 -1.97 7.56 -9.94
N ALA A 287 -0.95 8.13 -9.31
CA ALA A 287 0.25 8.59 -9.99
C ALA A 287 1.05 7.44 -10.63
N THR A 288 1.22 6.31 -9.92
CA THR A 288 1.92 5.15 -10.46
C THR A 288 1.11 4.44 -11.55
N THR A 289 -0.22 4.39 -11.44
CA THR A 289 -1.11 3.89 -12.49
C THR A 289 -1.00 4.70 -13.78
N ILE A 290 -1.02 6.03 -13.68
CA ILE A 290 -0.82 6.91 -14.84
C ILE A 290 0.59 6.70 -15.43
N GLY A 291 1.61 6.60 -14.57
CA GLY A 291 2.97 6.28 -14.99
C GLY A 291 3.07 5.01 -15.83
N LYS A 292 2.48 3.91 -15.34
CA LYS A 292 2.40 2.62 -16.04
C LYS A 292 1.58 2.71 -17.32
N ALA A 293 0.42 3.37 -17.28
CA ALA A 293 -0.47 3.52 -18.43
C ALA A 293 0.21 4.21 -19.63
N LEU A 294 0.97 5.26 -19.35
CA LEU A 294 1.66 6.06 -20.36
C LEU A 294 3.10 5.60 -20.65
N GLY A 295 3.63 4.62 -19.91
CA GLY A 295 5.02 4.15 -20.07
C GLY A 295 6.07 5.22 -19.81
N LEU A 296 5.86 6.06 -18.78
CA LEU A 296 6.69 7.24 -18.51
C LEU A 296 8.06 6.87 -17.93
N ARG A 297 9.02 7.80 -18.08
CA ARG A 297 10.41 7.63 -17.64
C ARG A 297 10.55 7.50 -16.12
N GLU A 298 9.81 8.32 -15.38
CA GLU A 298 9.80 8.28 -13.92
C GLU A 298 8.49 8.83 -13.34
N ILE A 299 8.17 8.39 -12.14
CA ILE A 299 7.03 8.89 -11.34
C ILE A 299 7.62 9.66 -10.16
N GLN A 300 7.23 10.93 -10.01
CA GLN A 300 7.72 11.80 -8.93
C GLN A 300 6.66 11.98 -7.85
N VAL A 301 7.02 11.72 -6.60
CA VAL A 301 6.21 12.00 -5.42
C VAL A 301 6.86 13.14 -4.65
N TRP A 302 6.17 14.27 -4.57
CA TRP A 302 6.65 15.46 -3.90
C TRP A 302 6.15 15.51 -2.45
N LYS A 303 7.10 15.66 -1.53
CA LYS A 303 6.93 15.72 -0.08
C LYS A 303 7.59 16.98 0.48
N ASP A 304 7.69 17.06 1.80
CA ASP A 304 8.30 18.13 2.60
C ASP A 304 9.71 17.81 3.10
N VAL A 305 10.23 16.62 2.81
CA VAL A 305 11.57 16.15 3.17
C VAL A 305 12.37 15.72 1.94
N ASP A 306 13.71 15.72 2.05
CA ASP A 306 14.67 15.40 0.98
C ASP A 306 14.72 13.91 0.63
N GLY A 307 13.56 13.35 0.27
CA GLY A 307 13.38 11.93 -0.05
C GLY A 307 13.02 11.09 1.17
N VAL A 308 13.49 9.84 1.17
CA VAL A 308 13.41 8.91 2.30
C VAL A 308 14.67 9.06 3.14
N LEU A 309 14.50 9.15 4.45
CA LEU A 309 15.58 9.39 5.39
C LEU A 309 16.01 8.09 6.12
N THR A 310 17.22 8.10 6.66
CA THR A 310 17.77 6.98 7.46
C THR A 310 17.01 6.73 8.76
N CYS A 311 16.24 7.70 9.25
CA CYS A 311 15.28 7.58 10.35
C CYS A 311 14.32 8.79 10.31
N ASP A 312 13.31 8.83 11.18
CA ASP A 312 12.44 10.00 11.32
C ASP A 312 13.23 11.22 11.85
N PRO A 313 13.27 12.35 11.11
CA PRO A 313 14.00 13.56 11.52
C PRO A 313 13.43 14.20 12.79
N ASN A 314 12.17 13.92 13.14
CA ASN A 314 11.57 14.39 14.39
C ASN A 314 12.11 13.62 15.61
N ILE A 315 12.57 12.39 15.43
CA ILE A 315 13.18 11.58 16.49
C ILE A 315 14.67 11.91 16.62
N TYR A 316 15.36 12.04 15.49
CA TYR A 316 16.78 12.33 15.43
C TYR A 316 17.12 13.32 14.30
N PRO A 317 17.53 14.56 14.61
CA PRO A 317 17.75 15.61 13.62
C PRO A 317 18.86 15.32 12.61
N CYS A 318 19.85 14.49 12.93
CA CYS A 318 20.96 14.15 12.02
C CYS A 318 20.58 13.05 10.99
N ALA A 319 19.28 12.83 10.76
CA ALA A 319 18.80 11.90 9.74
C ALA A 319 19.32 12.32 8.35
N GLN A 320 19.89 11.36 7.62
CA GLN A 320 20.49 11.60 6.30
C GLN A 320 19.55 11.10 5.18
N PRO A 321 19.55 11.75 4.00
CA PRO A 321 18.79 11.28 2.86
C PRO A 321 19.39 9.99 2.29
N VAL A 322 18.53 9.00 2.03
CA VAL A 322 18.90 7.74 1.40
C VAL A 322 18.74 7.91 -0.12
N PRO A 323 19.82 7.93 -0.91
CA PRO A 323 19.72 8.31 -2.33
C PRO A 323 19.03 7.25 -3.19
N TYR A 324 19.16 5.97 -2.84
CA TYR A 324 18.63 4.85 -3.62
C TYR A 324 17.97 3.81 -2.72
N LEU A 325 16.80 3.33 -3.13
CA LEU A 325 16.07 2.25 -2.47
C LEU A 325 15.60 1.22 -3.50
N THR A 326 15.45 -0.02 -3.05
CA THR A 326 14.68 -1.01 -3.81
C THR A 326 13.19 -0.91 -3.49
N PHE A 327 12.32 -1.38 -4.38
CA PHE A 327 10.87 -1.47 -4.10
C PHE A 327 10.56 -2.30 -2.86
N ASP A 328 11.34 -3.37 -2.61
CA ASP A 328 11.15 -4.22 -1.42
C ASP A 328 11.57 -3.46 -0.14
N GLU A 329 12.69 -2.74 -0.15
CA GLU A 329 13.06 -1.87 0.99
C GLU A 329 12.02 -0.78 1.24
N ALA A 330 11.53 -0.11 0.19
CA ALA A 330 10.52 0.93 0.31
C ALA A 330 9.18 0.39 0.86
N ALA A 331 8.78 -0.81 0.46
CA ALA A 331 7.56 -1.44 0.93
C ALA A 331 7.61 -1.74 2.44
N GLU A 332 8.74 -2.29 2.91
CA GLU A 332 8.95 -2.57 4.33
C GLU A 332 9.02 -1.28 5.15
N LEU A 333 9.73 -0.26 4.67
CA LEU A 333 9.76 1.06 5.32
C LEU A 333 8.36 1.64 5.50
N ALA A 334 7.56 1.63 4.43
CA ALA A 334 6.21 2.17 4.45
C ALA A 334 5.27 1.40 5.38
N TYR A 335 5.41 0.07 5.45
CA TYR A 335 4.58 -0.77 6.32
C TYR A 335 4.78 -0.45 7.81
N PHE A 336 6.02 -0.24 8.24
CA PHE A 336 6.33 0.08 9.65
C PHE A 336 6.18 1.56 10.01
N GLY A 337 5.65 2.38 9.11
CA GLY A 337 5.25 3.76 9.41
C GLY A 337 6.25 4.83 8.99
N ALA A 338 7.29 4.49 8.22
CA ALA A 338 8.03 5.54 7.52
C ALA A 338 7.09 6.23 6.54
N GLN A 339 7.09 7.57 6.54
CA GLN A 339 6.27 8.35 5.61
C GLN A 339 6.82 8.26 4.18
N VAL A 340 6.74 7.08 3.57
CA VAL A 340 7.15 6.75 2.19
C VAL A 340 5.88 6.50 1.36
N LEU A 341 5.97 5.83 0.22
CA LEU A 341 4.83 5.39 -0.59
C LEU A 341 4.23 4.12 0.01
N HIS A 342 2.90 4.06 0.08
CA HIS A 342 2.20 2.84 0.52
C HIS A 342 2.54 1.66 -0.41
N PRO A 343 2.74 0.41 0.10
CA PRO A 343 3.13 -0.73 -0.73
C PRO A 343 2.19 -0.99 -1.92
N GLN A 344 0.87 -0.86 -1.71
CA GLN A 344 -0.12 -1.02 -2.77
C GLN A 344 0.07 -0.03 -3.92
N SER A 345 0.50 1.21 -3.60
CA SER A 345 0.75 2.27 -4.59
C SER A 345 1.97 2.00 -5.46
N MET A 346 2.93 1.18 -5.01
CA MET A 346 4.13 0.87 -5.78
C MET A 346 3.93 -0.28 -6.77
N ARG A 347 2.82 -1.05 -6.67
CA ARG A 347 2.56 -2.20 -7.56
C ARG A 347 2.63 -1.84 -9.05
N PRO A 348 1.94 -0.79 -9.56
CA PRO A 348 2.01 -0.45 -10.97
C PRO A 348 3.42 -0.05 -11.43
N ALA A 349 4.14 0.69 -10.58
CA ALA A 349 5.52 1.10 -10.85
C ALA A 349 6.47 -0.11 -10.91
N ARG A 350 6.33 -1.06 -9.99
CA ARG A 350 7.11 -2.31 -9.94
C ARG A 350 6.86 -3.18 -11.17
N GLU A 351 5.59 -3.36 -11.55
CA GLU A 351 5.20 -4.14 -12.72
C GLU A 351 5.64 -3.50 -14.04
N GLY A 352 5.51 -2.19 -14.16
CA GLY A 352 5.98 -1.42 -15.32
C GLY A 352 7.48 -1.17 -15.36
N ASP A 353 8.22 -1.58 -14.32
CA ASP A 353 9.64 -1.26 -14.11
C ASP A 353 9.97 0.24 -14.20
N ILE A 354 9.06 1.08 -13.70
CA ILE A 354 9.18 2.53 -13.74
C ILE A 354 9.73 3.03 -12.40
N PRO A 355 10.87 3.75 -12.38
CA PRO A 355 11.43 4.25 -11.14
C PRO A 355 10.51 5.31 -10.51
N VAL A 356 10.42 5.27 -9.18
CA VAL A 356 9.70 6.26 -8.38
C VAL A 356 10.70 7.16 -7.67
N ARG A 357 10.57 8.47 -7.81
CA ARG A 357 11.44 9.44 -7.16
C ARG A 357 10.68 10.20 -6.08
N VAL A 358 11.15 10.17 -4.84
CA VAL A 358 10.63 10.98 -3.75
C VAL A 358 11.45 12.26 -3.67
N LYS A 359 10.81 13.42 -3.85
CA LYS A 359 11.46 14.75 -3.88
C LYS A 359 10.89 15.68 -2.81
N ASN A 360 11.66 16.70 -2.47
CA ASN A 360 11.22 17.77 -1.58
C ASN A 360 10.71 18.98 -2.36
N SER A 361 9.49 19.42 -2.06
CA SER A 361 8.91 20.65 -2.61
C SER A 361 9.66 21.92 -2.17
N TYR A 362 10.27 21.92 -0.97
CA TYR A 362 11.08 23.04 -0.47
C TYR A 362 12.50 23.07 -1.01
N ASN A 363 13.00 21.93 -1.49
CA ASN A 363 14.34 21.81 -2.06
C ASN A 363 14.29 21.07 -3.41
N PRO A 364 13.73 21.69 -4.48
CA PRO A 364 13.44 20.99 -5.74
C PRO A 364 14.67 20.49 -6.51
N LYS A 365 15.84 21.08 -6.21
CA LYS A 365 17.13 20.75 -6.81
C LYS A 365 17.81 19.55 -6.15
N ALA A 366 17.38 19.14 -4.96
CA ALA A 366 17.89 17.93 -4.33
C ALA A 366 17.57 16.70 -5.21
N PRO A 367 18.48 15.71 -5.26
CA PRO A 367 18.25 14.48 -6.03
C PRO A 367 17.07 13.67 -5.49
N GLY A 368 16.78 13.81 -4.20
CA GLY A 368 15.80 13.02 -3.47
C GLY A 368 16.21 11.56 -3.36
N THR A 369 15.22 10.68 -3.26
CA THR A 369 15.41 9.23 -3.23
C THR A 369 14.84 8.59 -4.47
N LEU A 370 15.63 7.77 -5.16
CA LEU A 370 15.19 6.99 -6.30
C LEU A 370 14.89 5.54 -5.88
N ILE A 371 13.66 5.11 -6.06
CA ILE A 371 13.18 3.76 -5.78
C ILE A 371 13.14 2.97 -7.09
N CYS A 372 13.92 1.90 -7.16
CA CYS A 372 14.07 1.06 -8.36
C CYS A 372 13.88 -0.43 -8.03
N ARG A 373 13.88 -1.29 -9.06
CA ARG A 373 13.86 -2.74 -8.88
C ARG A 373 15.10 -3.27 -8.17
N ALA A 374 16.27 -2.75 -8.52
CA ALA A 374 17.55 -3.14 -7.95
C ALA A 374 18.48 -1.93 -7.80
N ARG A 375 19.42 -2.02 -6.87
CA ARG A 375 20.50 -1.05 -6.66
C ARG A 375 21.77 -1.78 -6.25
N ASP A 376 22.91 -1.10 -6.31
CA ASP A 376 24.15 -1.65 -5.79
C ASP A 376 24.08 -1.80 -4.26
N MET A 377 24.26 -3.04 -3.78
CA MET A 377 24.23 -3.43 -2.38
C MET A 377 25.64 -3.66 -1.80
N SER A 378 26.70 -3.48 -2.59
CA SER A 378 28.09 -3.76 -2.19
C SER A 378 28.55 -2.98 -0.95
N LYS A 379 28.11 -1.72 -0.83
CA LYS A 379 28.42 -0.82 0.29
C LYS A 379 27.31 -0.74 1.34
N ALA A 380 26.11 -1.23 1.03
CA ALA A 380 24.96 -1.09 1.91
C ALA A 380 25.00 -2.13 3.03
N VAL A 381 25.01 -1.66 4.29
CA VAL A 381 24.83 -2.49 5.48
C VAL A 381 23.43 -2.27 6.03
N LEU A 382 23.18 -1.08 6.59
CA LEU A 382 21.87 -0.63 7.03
C LEU A 382 21.42 0.53 6.15
N THR A 383 20.15 0.55 5.80
CA THR A 383 19.54 1.55 4.92
C THR A 383 18.77 2.58 5.74
N SER A 384 17.91 2.14 6.66
CA SER A 384 17.11 3.02 7.49
C SER A 384 16.58 2.30 8.75
N ILE A 385 16.21 3.08 9.76
CA ILE A 385 15.67 2.64 11.04
C ILE A 385 14.28 3.26 11.20
N VAL A 386 13.28 2.42 11.39
CA VAL A 386 11.88 2.84 11.55
C VAL A 386 11.41 2.52 12.96
N LEU A 387 10.61 3.42 13.54
CA LEU A 387 10.00 3.25 14.85
C LEU A 387 8.47 3.28 14.71
N LYS A 388 7.81 2.19 15.12
CA LYS A 388 6.36 2.13 15.31
C LYS A 388 6.05 2.14 16.81
N ARG A 389 5.41 3.20 17.28
CA ARG A 389 5.11 3.43 18.71
C ARG A 389 3.80 2.81 19.14
N ASN A 390 3.67 2.67 20.46
CA ASN A 390 2.43 2.32 21.14
C ASN A 390 1.75 1.08 20.53
N VAL A 391 2.54 0.05 20.24
CA VAL A 391 2.01 -1.26 19.84
C VAL A 391 1.67 -2.08 21.07
N THR A 392 0.67 -2.94 20.93
CA THR A 392 0.32 -3.92 21.96
C THR A 392 0.90 -5.26 21.60
N MET A 393 1.63 -5.89 22.53
CA MET A 393 2.18 -7.23 22.36
C MET A 393 1.35 -8.25 23.12
N LEU A 394 0.95 -9.34 22.46
CA LEU A 394 0.27 -10.48 23.06
C LEU A 394 1.23 -11.67 23.06
N ASP A 395 1.43 -12.28 24.22
CA ASP A 395 2.18 -13.54 24.36
C ASP A 395 1.23 -14.67 24.72
N ILE A 396 1.21 -15.71 23.89
CA ILE A 396 0.28 -16.83 23.98
C ILE A 396 1.11 -18.09 24.25
N VAL A 397 1.02 -18.63 25.46
CA VAL A 397 1.81 -19.78 25.91
C VAL A 397 0.91 -20.99 26.11
N SER A 398 1.24 -22.11 25.46
CA SER A 398 0.53 -23.38 25.65
C SER A 398 1.47 -24.56 25.52
N THR A 399 1.61 -25.35 26.59
CA THR A 399 2.39 -26.60 26.59
C THR A 399 1.80 -27.66 25.66
N ARG A 400 0.54 -27.49 25.24
CA ARG A 400 -0.13 -28.36 24.26
C ARG A 400 0.39 -28.17 22.83
N MET A 401 1.25 -27.17 22.58
CA MET A 401 1.92 -26.95 21.30
C MET A 401 2.98 -28.00 20.97
N LEU A 402 3.61 -28.59 21.99
CA LEU A 402 4.71 -29.55 21.80
C LEU A 402 4.20 -30.85 21.18
N GLY A 403 4.64 -31.13 19.95
CA GLY A 403 4.37 -32.38 19.25
C GLY A 403 2.92 -32.58 18.78
N GLN A 404 2.05 -31.57 18.94
CA GLN A 404 0.70 -31.59 18.38
C GLN A 404 0.61 -30.81 17.08
N PHE A 405 0.02 -31.44 16.06
CA PHE A 405 -0.41 -30.78 14.85
C PHE A 405 -1.71 -29.99 15.12
N GLY A 406 -1.84 -28.82 14.52
CA GLY A 406 -3.09 -28.05 14.54
C GLY A 406 -3.27 -27.08 15.70
N PHE A 407 -2.30 -26.92 16.61
CA PHE A 407 -2.35 -25.79 17.55
C PHE A 407 -2.28 -24.45 16.81
N LEU A 408 -1.32 -24.30 15.90
CA LEU A 408 -1.27 -23.13 15.00
C LEU A 408 -2.56 -22.98 14.19
N ALA A 409 -3.19 -24.08 13.77
CA ALA A 409 -4.48 -24.01 13.06
C ALA A 409 -5.63 -23.57 13.96
N LYS A 410 -5.68 -24.01 15.23
CA LYS A 410 -6.63 -23.51 16.24
C LYS A 410 -6.36 -22.05 16.59
N LEU A 411 -5.10 -21.65 16.63
CA LEU A 411 -4.72 -20.27 16.91
C LEU A 411 -5.03 -19.37 15.69
N LEU A 412 -4.85 -19.87 14.47
CA LEU A 412 -5.35 -19.25 13.23
C LEU A 412 -6.88 -19.17 13.22
N GLN A 413 -7.58 -20.14 13.80
CA GLN A 413 -9.02 -20.03 14.02
C GLN A 413 -9.35 -18.91 15.01
N VAL A 414 -8.53 -18.70 16.05
CA VAL A 414 -8.68 -17.50 16.90
C VAL A 414 -8.27 -16.22 16.14
N PHE A 415 -7.39 -16.30 15.14
CA PHE A 415 -7.12 -15.15 14.28
C PHE A 415 -8.32 -14.74 13.42
N SER A 416 -9.31 -15.61 13.22
CA SER A 416 -10.59 -15.16 12.65
C SER A 416 -11.29 -14.16 13.58
N ILE A 417 -11.09 -14.23 14.90
CA ILE A 417 -11.60 -13.23 15.84
C ILE A 417 -10.90 -11.88 15.61
N PHE A 418 -9.60 -11.86 15.33
CA PHE A 418 -8.91 -10.63 14.93
C PHE A 418 -9.48 -10.06 13.63
N GLU A 419 -9.82 -10.91 12.66
CA GLU A 419 -10.47 -10.50 11.41
C GLU A 419 -11.88 -9.92 11.67
N ASP A 420 -12.70 -10.61 12.46
CA ASP A 420 -14.06 -10.18 12.83
C ASP A 420 -14.06 -8.84 13.58
N LEU A 421 -13.06 -8.61 14.42
CA LEU A 421 -12.85 -7.36 15.15
C LEU A 421 -12.10 -6.29 14.32
N GLY A 422 -11.58 -6.64 13.15
CA GLY A 422 -10.81 -5.74 12.29
C GLY A 422 -9.41 -5.38 12.82
N ILE A 423 -8.86 -6.19 13.71
CA ILE A 423 -7.54 -6.02 14.33
C ILE A 423 -6.46 -6.58 13.40
N SER A 424 -5.48 -5.75 13.05
CA SER A 424 -4.33 -6.17 12.23
C SER A 424 -3.18 -6.63 13.10
N VAL A 425 -2.63 -7.81 12.80
CA VAL A 425 -1.38 -8.29 13.38
C VAL A 425 -0.21 -7.77 12.53
N ASP A 426 0.82 -7.22 13.17
CA ASP A 426 2.02 -6.68 12.52
C ASP A 426 3.15 -7.71 12.44
N VAL A 427 3.68 -8.09 13.60
CA VAL A 427 4.87 -8.96 13.74
C VAL A 427 4.49 -10.19 14.55
N VAL A 428 5.00 -11.34 14.10
CA VAL A 428 4.82 -12.65 14.72
C VAL A 428 6.19 -13.27 15.03
N ALA A 429 6.32 -13.90 16.18
CA ALA A 429 7.44 -14.75 16.56
C ALA A 429 6.93 -15.97 17.33
N THR A 430 7.60 -17.10 17.17
CA THR A 430 7.17 -18.38 17.74
C THR A 430 8.32 -19.08 18.44
N SER A 431 8.04 -19.70 19.58
CA SER A 431 8.88 -20.72 20.22
C SER A 431 8.22 -22.10 20.08
N GLU A 432 8.77 -23.11 20.76
CA GLU A 432 8.20 -24.46 20.80
C GLU A 432 6.83 -24.51 21.52
N VAL A 433 6.60 -23.60 22.47
CA VAL A 433 5.40 -23.58 23.33
C VAL A 433 4.69 -22.23 23.38
N SER A 434 5.18 -21.22 22.68
CA SER A 434 4.57 -19.89 22.69
C SER A 434 4.55 -19.21 21.33
N ILE A 435 3.62 -18.28 21.19
CA ILE A 435 3.52 -17.36 20.07
C ILE A 435 3.39 -15.96 20.62
N SER A 436 4.27 -15.07 20.18
CA SER A 436 4.20 -13.65 20.50
C SER A 436 3.78 -12.87 19.26
N LEU A 437 2.85 -11.94 19.44
CA LEU A 437 2.22 -11.16 18.38
C LEU A 437 2.26 -9.69 18.75
N THR A 438 2.37 -8.83 17.74
CA THR A 438 2.15 -7.38 17.92
C THR A 438 0.92 -6.97 17.12
N LEU A 439 0.09 -6.14 17.72
CA LEU A 439 -1.14 -5.62 17.13
C LEU A 439 -0.94 -4.15 16.81
N ASP A 440 -1.42 -3.73 15.64
CA ASP A 440 -1.49 -2.32 15.28
C ASP A 440 -2.79 -1.71 15.80
N PRO A 441 -2.75 -0.86 16.83
CA PRO A 441 -3.96 -0.20 17.28
C PRO A 441 -4.40 0.89 16.31
N SER A 442 -3.64 1.28 15.28
CA SER A 442 -3.98 2.37 14.33
C SER A 442 -5.38 2.24 13.69
N LYS A 443 -5.91 1.02 13.54
CA LYS A 443 -7.30 0.76 13.10
C LYS A 443 -8.35 0.81 14.23
N LEU A 444 -7.93 0.69 15.49
CA LEU A 444 -8.76 0.85 16.69
C LEU A 444 -9.05 2.33 17.03
N TRP A 445 -8.21 3.29 16.62
CA TRP A 445 -8.36 4.71 17.01
C TRP A 445 -9.49 5.48 16.33
N SER A 446 -10.15 4.92 15.32
CA SER A 446 -11.43 5.46 14.83
C SER A 446 -12.62 5.11 15.73
N ARG A 447 -12.40 4.36 16.81
CA ARG A 447 -13.41 3.99 17.82
C ARG A 447 -13.02 4.55 19.19
N GLU A 448 -14.03 4.83 20.02
CA GLU A 448 -13.85 5.35 21.38
C GLU A 448 -12.95 4.43 22.23
N LEU A 449 -12.05 5.01 23.04
CA LEU A 449 -11.09 4.32 23.92
C LEU A 449 -11.72 3.23 24.82
N ILE A 450 -13.01 3.39 25.17
CA ILE A 450 -13.75 2.44 26.04
C ILE A 450 -14.05 1.14 25.29
N GLN A 451 -14.37 1.23 23.99
CA GLN A 451 -14.67 0.06 23.16
C GLN A 451 -13.40 -0.76 22.90
N GLN A 452 -12.26 -0.09 22.78
CA GLN A 452 -10.95 -0.72 22.57
C GLN A 452 -10.55 -1.66 23.71
N ALA A 453 -10.72 -1.23 24.96
CA ALA A 453 -10.42 -2.07 26.12
C ALA A 453 -11.34 -3.32 26.13
N SER A 454 -12.64 -3.12 25.89
CA SER A 454 -13.61 -4.23 25.88
C SER A 454 -13.37 -5.25 24.75
N GLU A 455 -12.93 -4.80 23.57
CA GLU A 455 -12.63 -5.69 22.43
C GLU A 455 -11.36 -6.52 22.68
N LEU A 456 -10.33 -5.90 23.26
CA LEU A 456 -9.08 -6.59 23.60
C LEU A 456 -9.29 -7.60 24.73
N ASP A 457 -10.08 -7.25 25.74
CA ASP A 457 -10.45 -8.15 26.83
C ASP A 457 -11.20 -9.37 26.28
N HIS A 458 -12.12 -9.17 25.34
CA HIS A 458 -12.85 -10.28 24.70
C HIS A 458 -11.92 -11.23 23.93
N VAL A 459 -10.94 -10.70 23.19
CA VAL A 459 -9.93 -11.53 22.50
C VAL A 459 -9.12 -12.36 23.51
N VAL A 460 -8.72 -11.74 24.62
CA VAL A 460 -7.97 -12.41 25.68
C VAL A 460 -8.80 -13.53 26.29
N GLU A 461 -10.07 -13.28 26.63
CA GLU A 461 -10.99 -14.31 27.17
C GLU A 461 -11.15 -15.52 26.24
N GLU A 462 -11.27 -15.30 24.93
CA GLU A 462 -11.37 -16.39 23.95
C GLU A 462 -10.06 -17.18 23.81
N LEU A 463 -8.91 -16.49 23.80
CA LEU A 463 -7.59 -17.11 23.76
C LEU A 463 -7.26 -17.89 25.05
N GLU A 464 -7.71 -17.41 26.21
CA GLU A 464 -7.49 -18.04 27.51
C GLU A 464 -8.14 -19.42 27.64
N LYS A 465 -9.14 -19.73 26.81
CA LYS A 465 -9.76 -21.06 26.73
C LYS A 465 -8.78 -22.14 26.24
N ILE A 466 -7.73 -21.75 25.51
CA ILE A 466 -6.81 -22.68 24.83
C ILE A 466 -5.33 -22.49 25.23
N ALA A 467 -4.97 -21.35 25.80
CA ALA A 467 -3.60 -20.98 26.16
C ALA A 467 -3.58 -20.01 27.35
N VAL A 468 -2.41 -19.78 27.93
CA VAL A 468 -2.19 -18.67 28.87
C VAL A 468 -1.81 -17.44 28.04
N VAL A 469 -2.48 -16.32 28.27
CA VAL A 469 -2.31 -15.10 27.48
C VAL A 469 -1.77 -13.99 28.37
N ASN A 470 -0.68 -13.35 27.94
CA ASN A 470 -0.14 -12.16 28.58
C ASN A 470 -0.24 -10.98 27.63
N LEU A 471 -0.92 -9.92 28.06
CA LEU A 471 -1.07 -8.70 27.28
C LEU A 471 -0.12 -7.63 27.81
N LEU A 472 0.75 -7.13 26.93
CA LEU A 472 1.80 -6.16 27.24
C LEU A 472 1.61 -4.92 26.37
N GLN A 473 1.09 -3.86 26.98
CA GLN A 473 0.88 -2.55 26.34
C GLN A 473 2.16 -1.70 26.36
N HIS A 474 2.13 -0.56 25.65
CA HIS A 474 3.23 0.41 25.62
C HIS A 474 4.55 -0.22 25.19
N ARG A 475 4.50 -0.95 24.08
CA ARG A 475 5.67 -1.46 23.38
C ARG A 475 5.91 -0.68 22.11
N SER A 476 7.12 -0.79 21.60
CA SER A 476 7.56 -0.12 20.37
C SER A 476 8.29 -1.13 19.49
N ILE A 477 8.04 -1.06 18.18
CA ILE A 477 8.74 -1.86 17.17
C ILE A 477 9.82 -0.98 16.55
N ILE A 478 11.06 -1.44 16.61
CA ILE A 478 12.20 -0.85 15.90
C ILE A 478 12.54 -1.79 14.75
N SER A 479 12.30 -1.34 13.53
CA SER A 479 12.58 -2.10 12.30
C SER A 479 13.87 -1.59 11.66
N LEU A 480 14.84 -2.49 11.54
CA LEU A 480 16.11 -2.27 10.88
C LEU A 480 15.99 -2.72 9.42
N ILE A 481 15.94 -1.75 8.51
CA ILE A 481 15.88 -2.02 7.07
C ILE A 481 17.28 -1.95 6.49
N GLY A 482 17.75 -3.04 5.87
CA GLY A 482 19.12 -3.12 5.36
C GLY A 482 19.40 -4.35 4.53
N ASN A 483 20.69 -4.59 4.28
CA ASN A 483 21.13 -5.74 3.50
C ASN A 483 21.16 -7.01 4.37
N VAL A 484 20.16 -7.88 4.23
CA VAL A 484 20.09 -9.12 5.02
C VAL A 484 21.25 -10.08 4.76
N GLN A 485 21.99 -9.95 3.65
CA GLN A 485 23.21 -10.74 3.43
C GLN A 485 24.29 -10.44 4.47
N ARG A 486 24.19 -9.30 5.17
CA ARG A 486 25.05 -8.88 6.28
C ARG A 486 24.31 -8.90 7.62
N SER A 487 23.26 -9.71 7.74
CA SER A 487 22.42 -9.77 8.94
C SER A 487 23.20 -10.00 10.24
N SER A 488 24.18 -10.90 10.23
CA SER A 488 25.02 -11.16 11.42
C SER A 488 25.74 -9.91 11.92
N LEU A 489 26.32 -9.12 11.00
CA LEU A 489 26.99 -7.86 11.33
C LEU A 489 26.00 -6.82 11.86
N ILE A 490 24.82 -6.73 11.25
CA ILE A 490 23.76 -5.80 11.69
C ILE A 490 23.30 -6.17 13.10
N LEU A 491 23.03 -7.44 13.36
CA LEU A 491 22.57 -7.94 14.66
C LEU A 491 23.64 -7.76 15.73
N GLU A 492 24.90 -8.12 15.47
CA GLU A 492 26.01 -7.93 16.41
C GLU A 492 26.11 -6.47 16.85
N LYS A 493 26.17 -5.55 15.89
CA LYS A 493 26.25 -4.11 16.18
C LYS A 493 25.01 -3.61 16.92
N ALA A 494 23.82 -3.99 16.47
CA ALA A 494 22.58 -3.59 17.11
C ALA A 494 22.54 -4.04 18.57
N PHE A 495 22.76 -5.32 18.85
CA PHE A 495 22.74 -5.85 20.22
C PHE A 495 23.88 -5.32 21.10
N HIS A 496 25.04 -5.01 20.53
CA HIS A 496 26.11 -4.33 21.26
C HIS A 496 25.67 -2.95 21.76
N VAL A 497 25.02 -2.16 20.89
CA VAL A 497 24.49 -0.83 21.23
C VAL A 497 23.38 -0.95 22.29
N LEU A 498 22.45 -1.88 22.10
CA LEU A 498 21.34 -2.10 23.03
C LEU A 498 21.85 -2.49 24.42
N ARG A 499 22.80 -3.43 24.50
CA ARG A 499 23.42 -3.86 25.75
C ARG A 499 24.13 -2.70 26.45
N THR A 500 24.87 -1.87 25.71
CA THR A 500 25.60 -0.72 26.27
C THR A 500 24.66 0.32 26.88
N ASN A 501 23.44 0.44 26.33
CA ASN A 501 22.40 1.34 26.84
C ASN A 501 21.47 0.68 27.88
N GLY A 502 21.69 -0.59 28.24
CA GLY A 502 20.85 -1.33 29.18
C GLY A 502 19.44 -1.65 28.66
N ILE A 503 19.25 -1.67 27.34
CA ILE A 503 17.96 -1.89 26.69
C ILE A 503 17.73 -3.40 26.48
N ASN A 504 16.59 -3.88 26.94
CA ASN A 504 16.20 -5.28 26.80
C ASN A 504 15.23 -5.48 25.64
N VAL A 505 15.64 -6.26 24.65
CA VAL A 505 14.75 -6.68 23.55
C VAL A 505 13.82 -7.79 24.03
N GLN A 506 12.53 -7.59 23.86
CA GLN A 506 11.49 -8.53 24.34
C GLN A 506 11.10 -9.55 23.28
N MET A 507 11.15 -9.15 22.00
CA MET A 507 10.81 -10.00 20.87
C MET A 507 11.67 -9.60 19.68
N ILE A 508 12.08 -10.59 18.89
CA ILE A 508 12.84 -10.43 17.66
C ILE A 508 12.07 -11.15 16.56
N SER A 509 11.90 -10.52 15.42
CA SER A 509 11.37 -11.18 14.23
C SER A 509 12.21 -10.85 13.02
N GLN A 510 12.77 -11.90 12.44
CA GLN A 510 13.46 -11.88 11.16
C GLN A 510 12.92 -13.05 10.35
N GLY A 511 12.18 -12.74 9.29
CA GLY A 511 11.44 -13.74 8.52
C GLY A 511 11.98 -13.92 7.10
N ALA A 512 11.05 -14.25 6.18
CA ALA A 512 11.32 -14.39 4.76
C ALA A 512 11.59 -13.05 4.04
N SER A 513 11.28 -11.93 4.69
CA SER A 513 11.63 -10.60 4.16
C SER A 513 13.14 -10.49 4.08
N LYS A 514 13.64 -10.16 2.89
CA LYS A 514 15.09 -10.11 2.62
C LYS A 514 15.74 -8.79 3.04
N VAL A 515 15.00 -7.91 3.72
CA VAL A 515 15.47 -6.55 4.01
C VAL A 515 15.11 -6.03 5.40
N ASN A 516 14.28 -6.72 6.19
CA ASN A 516 13.78 -6.23 7.48
C ASN A 516 14.16 -7.15 8.66
N ILE A 517 14.54 -6.53 9.78
CA ILE A 517 14.68 -7.16 11.11
C ILE A 517 13.93 -6.28 12.11
N SER A 518 12.91 -6.82 12.77
CA SER A 518 12.10 -6.10 13.74
C SER A 518 12.47 -6.50 15.18
N LEU A 519 12.66 -5.50 16.03
CA LEU A 519 12.98 -5.62 17.44
C LEU A 519 11.90 -4.93 18.28
N ILE A 520 11.38 -5.61 19.29
CA ILE A 520 10.37 -5.03 20.18
C ILE A 520 11.05 -4.61 21.49
N VAL A 521 10.85 -3.36 21.89
CA VAL A 521 11.37 -2.75 23.12
C VAL A 521 10.26 -2.04 23.89
N ASN A 522 10.54 -1.56 25.11
CA ASN A 522 9.58 -0.70 25.79
C ASN A 522 9.45 0.65 25.07
N ASP A 523 8.26 1.24 25.09
CA ASP A 523 8.03 2.52 24.41
C ASP A 523 8.87 3.67 25.01
N SER A 524 9.11 3.63 26.33
CA SER A 524 9.90 4.63 27.06
C SER A 524 11.37 4.71 26.66
N GLU A 525 11.95 3.63 26.13
CA GLU A 525 13.36 3.55 25.72
C GLU A 525 13.55 3.60 24.19
N ALA A 526 12.45 3.63 23.43
CA ALA A 526 12.48 3.45 21.99
C ALA A 526 13.19 4.58 21.23
N GLU A 527 12.98 5.85 21.61
CA GLU A 527 13.68 6.98 20.98
C GLU A 527 15.19 6.93 21.24
N GLN A 528 15.60 6.66 22.48
CA GLN A 528 17.00 6.54 22.84
C GLN A 528 17.67 5.42 22.04
N CYS A 529 16.97 4.30 21.89
CA CYS A 529 17.40 3.19 21.06
C CYS A 529 17.66 3.61 19.61
N VAL A 530 16.70 4.28 18.97
CA VAL A 530 16.83 4.76 17.58
C VAL A 530 18.02 5.70 17.44
N ARG A 531 18.20 6.66 18.37
CA ARG A 531 19.33 7.60 18.34
C ARG A 531 20.68 6.89 18.46
N ALA A 532 20.80 5.94 19.39
CA ALA A 532 22.03 5.19 19.62
C ALA A 532 22.39 4.28 18.43
N LEU A 533 21.38 3.61 17.86
CA LEU A 533 21.55 2.79 16.66
C LEU A 533 21.95 3.67 15.48
N HIS A 534 21.27 4.79 15.26
CA HIS A 534 21.57 5.69 14.14
C HIS A 534 23.02 6.18 14.18
N LYS A 535 23.47 6.68 15.33
CA LYS A 535 24.86 7.10 15.55
C LYS A 535 25.88 6.00 15.22
N THR A 536 25.59 4.77 15.61
CA THR A 536 26.49 3.63 15.38
C THR A 536 26.55 3.18 13.92
N PHE A 537 25.42 3.23 13.21
CA PHE A 537 25.32 2.74 11.83
C PHE A 537 25.65 3.78 10.76
N PHE A 538 25.37 5.06 11.01
CA PHE A 538 25.45 6.11 9.99
C PHE A 538 26.48 7.22 10.29
N GLU A 539 26.91 7.39 11.55
CA GLU A 539 27.90 8.42 11.92
C GLU A 539 29.27 7.84 12.29
N SER A 540 29.31 6.59 12.73
CA SER A 540 30.57 5.91 13.06
C SER A 540 31.21 5.41 11.78
N ASP A 541 32.42 5.86 11.48
CA ASP A 541 33.15 5.45 10.28
C ASP A 541 33.25 3.93 10.20
N LEU A 542 32.63 3.35 9.16
CA LEU A 542 32.56 1.91 8.90
C LEU A 542 33.93 1.30 8.53
N SER A 543 35.01 2.09 8.57
CA SER A 543 36.35 1.73 8.13
C SER A 543 37.17 0.94 9.14
N GLU A 544 36.87 0.99 10.45
CA GLU A 544 37.75 0.38 11.46
C GLU A 544 37.50 -1.11 11.75
N LEU A 545 36.37 -1.68 11.34
CA LEU A 545 36.01 -3.08 11.68
C LEU A 545 36.15 -4.09 10.53
N VAL A 546 36.47 -3.64 9.31
CA VAL A 546 36.58 -4.54 8.13
C VAL A 546 38.00 -5.10 7.94
N TRP A 547 38.99 -4.72 8.75
CA TRP A 547 40.41 -5.01 8.47
C TRP A 547 41.12 -6.11 9.27
N GLU A 548 40.45 -6.92 10.10
CA GLU A 548 41.16 -7.97 10.88
C GLU A 548 41.04 -9.41 10.38
N ASN A 549 40.32 -9.72 9.29
CA ASN A 549 40.18 -11.12 8.82
C ASN A 549 40.65 -11.35 7.38
N GLY A 550 41.88 -10.94 7.06
CA GLY A 550 42.50 -11.16 5.75
C GLY A 550 44.01 -11.38 5.77
N SER A 551 44.41 -12.62 6.03
CA SER A 551 45.67 -13.27 5.60
C SER A 551 47.03 -12.67 5.98
N GLY A 552 47.71 -13.32 6.93
CA GLY A 552 49.17 -13.30 7.08
C GLY A 552 49.67 -14.71 7.41
N ASN A 553 50.25 -15.37 6.41
CA ASN A 553 50.76 -16.74 6.45
C ASN A 553 51.72 -17.02 7.61
N GLY A 554 51.68 -18.28 8.07
CA GLY A 554 52.49 -18.78 9.17
C GLY A 554 53.99 -18.76 8.92
N HIS A 555 54.72 -18.58 10.02
CA HIS A 555 56.08 -19.07 10.17
C HIS A 555 56.10 -20.02 11.37
N VAL A 556 56.33 -21.29 11.09
CA VAL A 556 56.71 -22.29 12.09
C VAL A 556 58.17 -22.03 12.45
N THR A 557 58.45 -21.74 13.72
CA THR A 557 59.81 -21.82 14.29
C THR A 557 59.88 -23.05 15.21
N PRO A 558 60.90 -23.92 15.07
CA PRO A 558 60.95 -25.19 15.78
C PRO A 558 61.32 -25.01 17.25
N LEU A 559 60.87 -25.97 18.08
CA LEU A 559 61.30 -26.14 19.47
C LEU A 559 62.82 -26.23 19.57
N SER A 560 63.40 -25.46 20.49
CA SER A 560 64.68 -25.78 21.14
C SER A 560 64.44 -25.92 22.65
N THR A 561 64.58 -27.16 23.11
CA THR A 561 64.83 -27.57 24.50
C THR A 561 66.04 -26.86 25.12
N LEU A 562 65.98 -26.59 26.44
CA LEU A 562 67.03 -26.71 27.48
C LEU A 562 66.45 -26.07 28.77
N SER A 563 66.06 -26.86 29.79
CA SER A 563 66.80 -27.02 31.06
C SER A 563 67.46 -25.71 31.53
N THR A 564 67.04 -25.07 32.62
CA THR A 564 67.02 -25.54 34.02
C THR A 564 66.15 -24.61 34.85
#